data_AF-A0A4S0R596-F1
#
_entry.id   AF-A0A4S0R596-F1
#
_cell.length_a   1.000
_cell.length_b   1.000
_cell.length_c   1.000
_cell.angle_alpha   90.00
_cell.angle_beta   90.00
_cell.angle_gamma   90.00
#
_symmetry.space_group_name_H-M   'P 1'
#
loop_
_entity.id
_entity.type
_entity.pdbx_description
1 polymer ?
#
loop_
_entity_poly.entity_id
_entity_poly.type
_entity_poly.pdbx_seq_one_letter_code
_entity_poly.pdbx_strand_id
1 'polypeptide(L)' 'PAFHDTDTEVGAYVAREFGIDCMEVSDEVFESGASIVFDQAENRMHTIKALLVATIGN' A
#
# COMPACT_ATOMS: atom_id res chain seq x y z
N PRO A 1 -1.73 -1.41 -2.97
CA PRO A 1 -1.56 -0.05 -3.52
C PRO A 1 -2.33 0.92 -2.63
N ALA A 2 -1.94 2.20 -2.62
CA ALA A 2 -2.63 3.27 -1.91
C ALA A 2 -2.64 4.53 -2.79
N PHE A 3 -3.67 5.36 -2.70
CA PHE A 3 -3.79 6.68 -3.32
C PHE A 3 -3.38 7.76 -2.31
N HIS A 4 -2.07 7.86 -2.08
CA HIS A 4 -1.49 8.84 -1.16
C HIS A 4 -0.94 10.09 -1.85
N ASP A 5 -0.80 10.05 -3.18
CA ASP A 5 -0.28 11.13 -4.02
C ASP A 5 -0.92 11.14 -5.42
N THR A 6 -0.37 11.98 -6.31
CA THR A 6 -0.80 12.13 -7.70
C THR A 6 0.11 11.46 -8.73
N ASP A 7 1.06 10.62 -8.32
CA ASP A 7 2.12 10.09 -9.19
C ASP A 7 1.66 8.93 -10.07
N THR A 8 0.41 8.49 -9.90
CA THR A 8 -0.24 7.49 -10.75
C THR A 8 -1.20 8.13 -11.74
N GLU A 9 -1.47 7.46 -12.87
CA GLU A 9 -2.47 7.94 -13.85
C GLU A 9 -3.84 8.21 -13.22
N VAL A 10 -4.24 7.35 -12.28
CA VAL A 10 -5.50 7.46 -11.54
C VAL A 10 -5.44 8.61 -10.54
N GLY A 11 -4.36 8.72 -9.76
CA GLY A 11 -4.16 9.83 -8.81
C GLY A 11 -4.18 11.19 -9.51
N ALA A 12 -3.48 11.32 -10.64
CA ALA A 12 -3.48 12.53 -11.45
C ALA A 12 -4.87 12.84 -12.05
N TYR A 13 -5.66 11.83 -12.43
CA TYR A 13 -7.05 12.03 -12.87
C TYR A 13 -7.93 12.56 -11.74
N VAL A 14 -7.86 11.93 -10.57
CA VAL A 14 -8.63 12.33 -9.38
C VAL A 14 -8.30 13.76 -8.96
N ALA A 15 -7.02 14.15 -8.99
CA ALA A 15 -6.60 15.51 -8.69
C ALA A 15 -7.17 16.54 -9.68
N ARG A 16 -7.22 16.22 -10.98
CA ARG A 16 -7.83 17.11 -11.98
C ARG A 16 -9.34 17.26 -11.83
N GLU A 17 -10.04 16.15 -11.54
CA GLU A 17 -11.51 16.13 -11.49
C GLU A 17 -12.05 16.68 -10.17
N PHE A 18 -11.39 16.36 -9.05
CA PHE A 18 -11.91 16.62 -7.71
C PHE A 18 -11.06 17.62 -6.90
N GLY A 19 -9.87 17.99 -7.40
CA GLY A 19 -8.99 18.96 -6.72
C GLY A 19 -8.35 18.45 -5.44
N ILE A 20 -8.26 17.13 -5.25
CA ILE A 20 -7.62 16.48 -4.10
C ILE A 20 -6.35 15.75 -4.54
N ASP A 21 -5.29 15.83 -3.74
CA ASP A 21 -3.97 15.25 -4.01
C ASP A 21 -3.78 13.83 -3.43
N CYS A 22 -4.65 13.43 -2.50
CA CYS A 22 -4.68 12.11 -1.86
C CYS A 22 -6.12 11.70 -1.51
N MET A 23 -6.35 10.42 -1.21
CA MET A 23 -7.68 9.87 -0.90
C MET A 23 -7.77 9.27 0.51
N GLU A 24 -7.39 8.01 0.69
CA GLU A 24 -7.58 7.28 1.95
C GLU A 24 -6.50 7.56 3.01
N VAL A 25 -5.35 8.06 2.58
CA VAL A 25 -4.20 8.39 3.44
C VAL A 25 -3.41 9.50 2.78
N SER A 26 -2.92 10.48 3.55
CA SER A 26 -2.05 11.53 3.02
C SER A 26 -0.62 11.01 2.83
N ASP A 27 0.10 11.62 1.89
CA ASP A 27 1.52 11.32 1.66
C ASP A 27 2.38 11.49 2.92
N GLU A 28 2.11 12.55 3.71
CA GLU A 28 2.80 12.79 4.99
C GLU A 28 2.68 11.60 5.94
N VAL A 29 1.51 10.97 6.06
CA VAL A 29 1.32 9.81 6.92
C VAL A 29 1.93 8.58 6.29
N PHE A 30 1.75 8.39 4.98
CA PHE A 30 2.24 7.23 4.23
C PHE A 30 3.76 7.10 4.29
N GLU A 31 4.49 8.21 4.20
CA GLU A 31 5.97 8.28 4.25
C GLU A 31 6.51 8.57 5.67
N SER A 32 5.64 8.77 6.66
CA SER A 32 6.07 9.01 8.04
C SER A 32 6.73 7.78 8.67
N GLY A 33 7.54 8.00 9.72
CA GLY A 33 8.07 6.91 10.54
C GLY A 33 7.02 6.10 11.32
N ALA A 34 5.74 6.51 11.30
CA ALA A 34 4.63 5.71 11.84
C ALA A 34 4.11 4.67 10.84
N SER A 35 4.45 4.81 9.55
CA SER A 35 4.02 3.91 8.49
C SER A 35 4.84 2.61 8.49
N ILE A 36 4.14 1.48 8.53
CA ILE A 36 4.72 0.12 8.48
C ILE A 36 4.25 -0.67 7.25
N VAL A 37 3.71 0.03 6.25
CA VAL A 37 3.05 -0.59 5.09
C VAL A 37 4.00 -1.42 4.22
N PHE A 38 5.29 -1.06 4.18
CA PHE A 38 6.31 -1.82 3.46
C PHE A 38 6.66 -3.14 4.17
N ASP A 39 6.87 -3.11 5.49
CA ASP A 39 7.05 -4.33 6.29
C ASP A 39 5.82 -5.24 6.18
N GLN A 40 4.62 -4.64 6.22
CA GLN A 40 3.37 -5.38 6.03
C GLN A 40 3.31 -6.03 4.63
N ALA A 41 3.72 -5.32 3.59
CA ALA A 41 3.76 -5.83 2.22
C ALA A 41 4.75 -6.99 2.07
N GLU A 42 5.95 -6.88 2.63
CA GLU A 42 6.95 -7.95 2.65
C GLU A 42 6.42 -9.20 3.38
N ASN A 43 5.78 -8.99 4.54
CA ASN A 43 5.21 -10.06 5.35
C ASN A 43 4.13 -10.88 4.64
N ARG A 44 3.57 -10.41 3.52
CA ARG A 44 2.68 -11.22 2.67
C ARG A 44 3.41 -12.47 2.16
N MET A 45 4.66 -12.36 1.72
CA MET A 45 5.41 -13.51 1.21
C MET A 45 5.70 -14.52 2.33
N HIS A 46 6.13 -14.02 3.50
CA HIS A 46 6.45 -14.86 4.65
C HIS A 46 5.24 -15.62 5.19
N THR A 47 4.10 -14.93 5.33
CA THR A 47 2.87 -15.55 5.82
C THR A 47 2.28 -16.54 4.82
N ILE A 48 2.30 -16.23 3.52
CA ILE A 48 1.93 -17.20 2.47
C ILE A 48 2.82 -18.43 2.52
N LYS A 49 4.15 -18.26 2.65
CA LYS A 49 5.10 -19.38 2.80
C LYS A 49 4.76 -20.26 4.00
N ALA A 50 4.48 -19.64 5.16
CA ALA A 50 4.11 -20.39 6.36
C ALA A 50 2.83 -21.21 6.15
N LEU A 51 1.82 -20.63 5.49
CA LEU A 51 0.59 -21.33 5.14
C LEU A 51 0.85 -22.52 4.20
N LEU A 52 1.67 -22.34 3.16
CA LEU A 52 2.02 -23.42 2.24
C LEU A 52 2.76 -24.56 2.95
N VAL A 53 3.78 -24.24 3.77
CA VAL A 53 4.51 -25.27 4.55
C VAL A 53 3.56 -26.02 5.47
N ALA A 54 2.68 -25.30 6.20
CA ALA A 54 1.77 -25.92 7.16
C ALA A 54 0.68 -26.79 6.50
N THR A 55 0.28 -26.50 5.27
CA THR A 55 -0.86 -27.17 4.62
C THR A 55 -0.47 -28.22 3.60
N ILE A 56 0.66 -28.05 2.91
CA ILE A 56 1.08 -28.92 1.80
C ILE A 56 2.57 -29.30 1.84
N GLY A 57 3.33 -28.91 2.85
CA GLY A 57 4.79 -29.08 2.95
C GLY A 57 5.28 -30.41 3.53
N ASN A 58 4.59 -31.51 3.22
CA ASN A 58 5.06 -32.88 3.55
C ASN A 58 5.92 -33.46 2.43
#